data_AF-A0A5J4DZ14-F1
#
_entry.id   AF-A0A5J4DZ14-F1
#
_cell.length_a   1.000
_cell.length_b   1.000
_cell.length_c   1.000
_cell.angle_alpha   90.00
_cell.angle_beta   90.00
_cell.angle_gamma   90.00
#
_symmetry.space_group_name_H-M   'P 1'
#
loop_
_entity.id
_entity.type
_entity.pdbx_description
1 polymer ?
#
loop_
_entity_poly.entity_id
_entity_poly.type
_entity_poly.pdbx_seq_one_letter_code
_entity_poly.pdbx_strand_id
1 'polypeptide(L)'
;MWLTAAIVAVVVLLSALLWSGWRALTIDDTLRGVMVETAKTTSLVFIILLGAAMLTAAFRGFGGEVLVKEFLTSLPGGFWVQFVIVMAVIFVLGFFLDFIEIAVVVVPIVAPILLADPSANITAVWLGVMIGLNIQTSFLTPPFGFALFYLRGVAPAAVKTLSMYRGVIAFICLQILVLGVVAFSPRLVNYLPQRVLLASDTAPPPVNPKLQHCVERLLVEDYEINGDKIRAAIAEVRQVKLGSLPTKLKKAINESFDKAEKTFVLIQEIQKAEATIAARSAVYQPLHRQVRERQAEIRRIGEQIKDAPAAERKTFEAERKVLQASMPRTWDEQHKQFAKLLQAEKKARLVYRRNVDSAYAPIREAVQTIAAAGKLQALKKDLEGLRNAINDLSMKEAAERIKRVLPTVSAVEGARKIRSELAKVRRALRGRRQDKGKALAALDKTLRTYEGELAWRIRAEREVLPRFQVYEAAIRNTIGLRQQSRIPENKTVEIAGCMANHRDISLNF
;
A
#
# COMPACT_ATOMS: atom_id res chain seq x y z
N MET A 1 37.51 3.33 34.46
CA MET A 1 38.59 3.49 33.46
C MET A 1 38.04 3.73 32.05
N TRP A 2 37.20 2.85 31.49
CA TRP A 2 36.63 3.04 30.14
C TRP A 2 35.64 4.21 30.02
N LEU A 3 34.76 4.39 31.01
CA LEU A 3 33.78 5.49 31.02
C LEU A 3 34.47 6.86 31.11
N THR A 4 35.48 6.98 31.96
CA THR A 4 36.26 8.22 32.14
C THR A 4 37.07 8.55 30.88
N ALA A 5 37.65 7.55 30.22
CA ALA A 5 38.33 7.75 28.93
C ALA A 5 37.37 8.20 27.82
N ALA A 6 36.16 7.62 27.76
CA ALA A 6 35.14 8.02 26.79
C ALA A 6 34.67 9.47 27.02
N ILE A 7 34.46 9.89 28.27
CA ILE A 7 34.07 11.26 28.60
C ILE A 7 35.17 12.25 28.18
N VAL A 8 36.43 11.96 28.48
CA VAL A 8 37.56 12.81 28.07
C VAL A 8 37.65 12.91 26.54
N ALA A 9 37.51 11.79 25.82
CA ALA A 9 37.52 11.79 24.36
C ALA A 9 36.38 12.64 23.76
N VAL A 10 35.18 12.56 24.34
CA VAL A 10 34.03 13.38 23.90
C VAL A 10 34.28 14.86 24.17
N VAL A 11 34.80 15.22 25.35
CA VAL A 11 35.10 16.62 25.68
C VAL A 11 36.19 17.18 24.76
N VAL A 12 37.24 16.41 24.47
CA VAL A 12 38.29 16.79 23.53
C VAL A 12 37.71 16.98 22.12
N LEU A 13 36.89 16.03 21.64
CA LEU A 13 36.22 16.15 20.34
C LEU A 13 35.33 17.39 20.26
N LEU A 14 34.50 17.64 21.27
CA LEU A 14 33.62 18.80 21.31
C LEU A 14 34.41 20.11 21.35
N SER A 15 35.48 20.18 22.15
CA SER A 15 36.34 21.36 22.21
C SER A 15 37.08 21.59 20.90
N ALA A 16 37.53 20.54 20.21
CA ALA A 16 38.16 20.63 18.89
C ALA A 16 37.16 21.09 17.81
N LEU A 17 35.92 20.61 17.85
CA LEU A 17 34.85 21.06 16.94
C LEU A 17 34.48 22.53 17.17
N LEU A 18 34.35 22.94 18.44
CA LEU A 18 34.08 24.34 18.82
C LEU A 18 35.23 25.25 18.39
N TRP A 19 36.48 24.84 18.63
CA TRP A 19 37.66 25.58 18.20
C TRP A 19 37.75 25.67 16.68
N SER A 20 37.52 24.56 15.97
CA SER A 20 37.50 24.54 14.50
C SER A 20 36.39 25.42 13.92
N GLY A 21 35.20 25.42 14.53
CA GLY A 21 34.08 26.27 14.13
C GLY A 21 34.38 27.75 14.38
N TRP A 22 34.88 28.10 15.56
CA TRP A 22 35.32 29.46 15.88
C TRP A 22 36.42 29.93 14.93
N ARG A 23 37.39 29.07 14.63
CA ARG A 23 38.49 29.38 13.72
C ARG A 23 37.98 29.61 12.29
N ALA A 24 37.09 28.76 11.78
CA ALA A 24 36.49 28.92 10.46
C ALA A 24 35.62 30.18 10.34
N LEU A 25 35.03 30.64 11.45
CA LEU A 25 34.26 31.89 11.51
C LEU A 25 35.15 33.13 11.58
N THR A 26 36.30 33.04 12.24
CA THR A 26 37.08 34.23 12.64
C THR A 26 38.33 34.45 11.77
N ILE A 27 38.88 33.40 11.17
CA ILE A 27 40.14 33.47 10.41
C ILE A 27 39.85 33.54 8.90
N ASP A 28 40.40 34.57 8.27
CA ASP A 28 40.44 34.83 6.83
C ASP A 28 39.08 34.84 6.11
N ASP A 29 37.98 35.15 6.83
CA ASP A 29 36.61 35.12 6.29
C ASP A 29 36.26 33.80 5.56
N THR A 30 36.94 32.71 5.92
CA THR A 30 36.89 31.44 5.17
C THR A 30 35.47 30.90 5.05
N LEU A 31 34.67 30.95 6.11
CA LEU A 31 33.27 30.55 6.05
C LEU A 31 32.47 31.41 5.07
N ARG A 32 32.64 32.74 5.11
CA ARG A 32 31.96 33.65 4.20
C ARG A 32 32.36 33.39 2.75
N GLY A 33 33.65 33.17 2.50
CA GLY A 33 34.17 32.79 1.18
C GLY A 33 33.56 31.49 0.66
N VAL A 34 33.58 30.43 1.47
CA VAL A 34 32.99 29.12 1.12
C VAL A 34 31.48 29.22 0.91
N MET A 35 30.76 29.95 1.76
CA MET A 35 29.32 30.17 1.62
C MET A 35 28.99 30.93 0.33
N VAL A 36 29.74 31.99 0.00
CA VAL A 36 29.54 32.76 -1.23
C VAL A 36 29.83 31.89 -2.45
N GLU A 37 30.91 31.10 -2.43
CA GLU A 37 31.25 30.23 -3.57
C GLU A 37 30.22 29.10 -3.73
N THR A 38 29.79 28.48 -2.63
CA THR A 38 28.70 27.49 -2.64
C THR A 38 27.38 28.10 -3.13
N ALA A 39 27.07 29.33 -2.73
CA ALA A 39 25.88 30.02 -3.20
C ALA A 39 25.96 30.32 -4.70
N LYS A 40 27.11 30.78 -5.22
CA LYS A 40 27.32 31.02 -6.65
C LYS A 40 27.16 29.75 -7.47
N THR A 41 27.80 28.65 -7.08
CA THR A 41 27.69 27.37 -7.80
C THR A 41 26.26 26.84 -7.76
N THR A 42 25.59 26.93 -6.61
CA THR A 42 24.20 26.50 -6.45
C THR A 42 23.26 27.39 -7.29
N SER A 43 23.45 28.71 -7.29
CA SER A 43 22.67 29.65 -8.11
C SER A 43 22.84 29.39 -9.60
N LEU A 44 24.06 29.08 -10.07
CA LEU A 44 24.30 28.69 -11.46
C LEU A 44 23.46 27.47 -11.84
N VAL A 45 23.48 26.41 -11.02
CA VAL A 45 22.69 25.19 -11.24
C VAL A 45 21.19 25.50 -11.26
N PHE A 46 20.68 26.32 -10.34
CA PHE A 46 19.27 26.71 -10.33
C PHE A 46 18.84 27.55 -11.54
N ILE A 47 19.71 28.44 -12.03
CA ILE A 47 19.43 29.21 -13.25
C ILE A 47 19.31 28.29 -14.46
N ILE A 48 20.21 27.31 -14.60
CA ILE A 48 20.15 26.32 -15.68
C ILE A 48 18.87 25.49 -15.56
N LEU A 49 18.51 25.05 -14.34
CA LEU A 49 17.28 24.31 -14.08
C LEU A 49 16.03 25.13 -14.47
N LEU A 50 16.01 26.43 -14.17
CA LEU A 50 14.90 27.30 -14.53
C LEU A 50 14.76 27.42 -16.06
N GLY A 51 15.86 27.65 -16.77
CA GLY A 51 15.87 27.69 -18.24
C GLY A 51 15.42 26.36 -18.86
N ALA A 52 15.90 25.24 -18.33
CA ALA A 52 15.53 23.90 -18.76
C ALA A 52 14.05 23.59 -18.49
N ALA A 53 13.51 24.01 -17.35
CA ALA A 53 12.09 23.88 -17.02
C ALA A 53 11.20 24.69 -17.97
N MET A 54 11.60 25.93 -18.30
CA MET A 54 10.92 26.77 -19.29
C MET A 54 10.92 26.10 -20.66
N LEU A 55 12.07 25.59 -21.12
CA LEU A 55 12.19 24.86 -22.38
C LEU A 55 11.32 23.61 -22.40
N THR A 56 11.32 22.83 -21.31
CA THR A 56 10.51 21.60 -21.19
C THR A 56 9.01 21.91 -21.19
N ALA A 57 8.60 23.02 -20.56
CA ALA A 57 7.22 23.49 -20.58
C ALA A 57 6.81 23.94 -21.99
N ALA A 58 7.65 24.73 -22.67
CA ALA A 58 7.41 25.16 -24.04
C ALA A 58 7.36 23.96 -25.01
N PHE A 59 8.34 23.05 -24.95
CA PHE A 59 8.40 21.84 -25.76
C PHE A 59 7.14 20.99 -25.60
N ARG A 60 6.67 20.77 -24.37
CA ARG A 60 5.40 20.09 -24.12
C ARG A 60 4.19 20.88 -24.62
N GLY A 61 4.18 22.20 -24.42
CA GLY A 61 3.13 23.09 -24.92
C GLY A 61 2.97 23.06 -26.43
N PHE A 62 4.06 22.88 -27.18
CA PHE A 62 4.07 22.70 -28.63
C PHE A 62 3.90 21.25 -29.09
N GLY A 63 3.59 20.31 -28.19
CA GLY A 63 3.33 18.92 -28.53
C GLY A 63 4.57 18.05 -28.73
N GLY A 64 5.75 18.49 -28.29
CA GLY A 64 6.99 17.72 -28.41
C GLY A 64 6.96 16.35 -27.71
N GLU A 65 6.16 16.20 -26.65
CA GLU A 65 5.92 14.91 -25.99
C GLU A 65 5.21 13.91 -26.93
N VAL A 66 4.31 14.39 -27.79
CA VAL A 66 3.63 13.56 -28.79
C VAL A 66 4.63 13.07 -29.84
N LEU A 67 5.53 13.95 -30.29
CA LEU A 67 6.58 13.59 -31.25
C LEU A 67 7.49 12.47 -30.70
N VAL A 68 7.95 12.61 -29.45
CA VAL A 68 8.81 11.60 -28.80
C VAL A 68 8.04 10.29 -28.62
N LYS A 69 6.77 10.36 -28.21
CA LYS A 69 5.90 9.19 -28.08
C LYS A 69 5.70 8.48 -29.42
N GLU A 70 5.39 9.19 -30.49
CA GLU A 70 5.22 8.63 -31.84
C GLU A 70 6.50 7.99 -32.35
N PHE A 71 7.65 8.63 -32.12
CA PHE A 71 8.95 8.07 -32.46
C PHE A 71 9.20 6.76 -31.71
N LEU A 72 9.05 6.75 -30.37
CA LEU A 72 9.25 5.54 -29.57
C LEU A 72 8.26 4.42 -29.90
N THR A 73 6.98 4.76 -30.14
CA THR A 73 5.94 3.79 -30.50
C THR A 73 6.04 3.29 -31.95
N SER A 74 6.74 4.00 -32.83
CA SER A 74 7.00 3.54 -34.20
C SER A 74 8.07 2.45 -34.29
N LEU A 75 8.89 2.28 -33.25
CA LEU A 75 10.00 1.34 -33.25
C LEU A 75 9.51 -0.11 -33.12
N PRO A 76 9.98 -1.03 -33.98
CA PRO A 76 9.68 -2.45 -33.85
C PRO A 76 10.40 -3.04 -32.62
N GLY A 77 9.71 -3.88 -31.85
CA GLY A 77 10.29 -4.62 -30.71
C GLY A 77 9.74 -4.29 -29.32
N GLY A 78 8.69 -3.45 -29.26
CA GLY A 78 7.91 -3.21 -28.04
C GLY A 78 8.72 -2.53 -26.93
N PHE A 79 8.30 -2.74 -25.68
CA PHE A 79 8.87 -2.08 -24.51
C PHE A 79 10.41 -2.20 -24.40
N TRP A 80 10.99 -3.38 -24.62
CA TRP A 80 12.43 -3.59 -24.39
C TRP A 80 13.30 -2.78 -25.35
N VAL A 81 12.88 -2.63 -26.62
CA VAL A 81 13.61 -1.80 -27.58
C VAL A 81 13.48 -0.32 -27.22
N GLN A 82 12.27 0.15 -26.88
CA GLN A 82 12.05 1.51 -26.41
C GLN A 82 12.90 1.82 -25.16
N PHE A 83 12.90 0.90 -24.19
CA PHE A 83 13.65 1.00 -22.96
C PHE A 83 15.16 1.10 -23.21
N VAL A 84 15.73 0.22 -24.03
CA VAL A 84 17.17 0.24 -24.34
C VAL A 84 17.57 1.53 -25.06
N ILE A 85 16.74 2.01 -26.00
CA ILE A 85 17.00 3.27 -26.72
C ILE A 85 16.95 4.45 -25.75
N VAL A 86 15.94 4.52 -24.88
CA VAL A 86 15.85 5.57 -23.85
C VAL A 86 17.03 5.52 -22.89
N MET A 87 17.44 4.32 -22.45
CA MET A 87 18.64 4.16 -21.62
C MET A 87 19.90 4.62 -22.36
N ALA A 88 20.07 4.29 -23.63
CA ALA A 88 21.22 4.71 -24.43
C ALA A 88 21.25 6.25 -24.62
N VAL A 89 20.11 6.88 -24.90
CA VAL A 89 20.00 8.33 -25.01
C VAL A 89 20.34 9.00 -23.68
N ILE A 90 19.77 8.53 -22.56
CA ILE A 90 20.08 9.05 -21.23
C ILE A 90 21.57 8.88 -20.88
N PHE A 91 22.16 7.74 -21.26
CA PHE A 91 23.57 7.46 -21.04
C PHE A 91 24.46 8.46 -21.80
N VAL A 92 24.15 8.77 -23.06
CA VAL A 92 24.90 9.76 -23.84
C VAL A 92 24.67 11.18 -23.32
N LEU A 93 23.43 11.53 -22.95
CA LEU A 93 23.10 12.84 -22.38
C LEU A 93 23.82 13.08 -21.05
N GLY A 94 23.98 12.03 -20.24
CA GLY A 94 24.68 12.09 -18.96
C GLY A 94 26.18 12.36 -19.06
N PHE A 95 26.76 12.43 -20.27
CA PHE A 95 28.13 12.92 -20.44
C PHE A 95 28.20 14.45 -20.40
N PHE A 96 27.11 15.14 -20.75
CA PHE A 96 27.08 16.60 -20.90
C PHE A 96 26.23 17.29 -19.85
N LEU A 97 25.14 16.64 -19.41
CA LEU A 97 24.15 17.19 -18.50
C LEU A 97 24.28 16.61 -17.10
N ASP A 98 23.93 17.41 -16.10
CA ASP A 98 23.88 16.95 -14.70
C ASP A 98 22.67 16.01 -14.48
N PHE A 99 22.75 15.14 -13.47
CA PHE A 99 21.67 14.20 -13.14
C PHE A 99 20.38 14.93 -12.78
N ILE A 100 20.48 16.11 -12.15
CA ILE A 100 19.33 16.95 -11.81
C ILE A 100 18.61 17.41 -13.07
N GLU A 101 19.36 17.84 -14.09
CA GLU A 101 18.81 18.32 -15.36
C GLU A 101 18.09 17.18 -16.11
N ILE A 102 18.73 16.01 -16.21
CA ILE A 102 18.11 14.82 -16.82
C ILE A 102 16.84 14.42 -16.06
N ALA A 103 16.87 14.44 -14.72
CA ALA A 103 15.73 14.09 -13.89
C ALA A 103 14.54 15.05 -14.03
N VAL A 104 14.78 16.34 -14.28
CA VAL A 104 13.73 17.35 -14.41
C VAL A 104 13.22 17.47 -15.86
N VAL A 105 14.08 17.25 -16.85
CA VAL A 105 13.74 17.42 -18.28
C VAL A 105 13.34 16.11 -18.94
N VAL A 106 14.22 15.12 -18.91
CA VAL A 106 14.09 13.90 -19.72
C VAL A 106 13.11 12.93 -19.06
N VAL A 107 13.26 12.67 -17.76
CA VAL A 107 12.46 11.67 -17.04
C VAL A 107 10.95 11.93 -17.15
N PRO A 108 10.43 13.16 -16.98
CA PRO A 108 9.00 13.41 -17.12
C PRO A 108 8.45 13.20 -18.53
N ILE A 109 9.31 13.26 -19.56
CA ILE A 109 8.92 13.02 -20.96
C ILE A 109 8.91 11.50 -21.23
N VAL A 110 9.97 10.78 -20.85
CA VAL A 110 10.12 9.36 -21.21
C VAL A 110 9.37 8.40 -20.28
N ALA A 111 9.24 8.74 -18.99
CA ALA A 111 8.65 7.84 -18.00
C ALA A 111 7.16 7.56 -18.26
N PRO A 112 6.29 8.54 -18.57
CA PRO A 112 4.90 8.26 -18.92
C PRO A 112 4.78 7.39 -20.16
N ILE A 113 5.67 7.54 -21.15
CA ILE A 113 5.66 6.74 -22.38
C ILE A 113 6.00 5.28 -22.08
N LEU A 114 7.06 5.04 -21.30
CA LEU A 114 7.50 3.69 -20.93
C LEU A 114 6.54 2.98 -19.97
N LEU A 115 5.89 3.72 -19.06
CA LEU A 115 4.90 3.19 -18.13
C LEU A 115 3.50 3.05 -18.74
N ALA A 116 3.27 3.64 -19.93
CA ALA A 116 2.00 3.51 -20.63
C ALA A 116 1.83 2.14 -21.29
N ASP A 117 2.90 1.38 -21.52
CA ASP A 117 2.82 0.01 -22.05
C ASP A 117 2.55 -0.99 -20.91
N PRO A 118 1.33 -1.52 -20.78
CA PRO A 118 0.99 -2.46 -19.72
C PRO A 118 1.58 -3.85 -19.94
N SER A 119 2.14 -4.15 -21.13
CA SER A 119 2.77 -5.43 -21.42
C SER A 119 4.15 -5.59 -20.78
N ALA A 120 4.81 -4.46 -20.53
CA ALA A 120 6.15 -4.38 -19.94
C ALA A 120 6.20 -4.81 -18.48
N ASN A 121 5.08 -4.64 -17.76
CA ASN A 121 4.92 -5.20 -16.42
C ASN A 121 5.98 -4.62 -15.43
N ILE A 122 6.41 -3.37 -15.67
CA ILE A 122 7.41 -2.65 -14.85
C ILE A 122 6.77 -1.66 -13.86
N THR A 123 7.45 -1.44 -12.73
CA THR A 123 7.05 -0.41 -11.75
C THR A 123 7.80 0.90 -12.00
N ALA A 124 7.20 2.03 -11.62
CA ALA A 124 7.87 3.33 -11.67
C ALA A 124 9.15 3.36 -10.81
N VAL A 125 9.16 2.63 -9.70
CA VAL A 125 10.34 2.49 -8.83
C VAL A 125 11.46 1.76 -9.55
N TRP A 126 11.15 0.65 -10.23
CA TRP A 126 12.13 -0.08 -11.04
C TRP A 126 12.71 0.81 -12.15
N LEU A 127 11.87 1.53 -12.87
CA LEU A 127 12.32 2.45 -13.93
C LEU A 127 13.23 3.54 -13.37
N GLY A 128 12.87 4.14 -12.23
CA GLY A 128 13.69 5.14 -11.55
C GLY A 128 15.05 4.62 -11.11
N VAL A 129 15.12 3.39 -10.58
CA VAL A 129 16.39 2.75 -10.21
C VAL A 129 17.23 2.45 -11.45
N MET A 130 16.63 1.95 -12.53
CA MET A 130 17.36 1.71 -13.79
C MET A 130 17.96 3.00 -14.35
N ILE A 131 17.17 4.08 -14.40
CA ILE A 131 17.65 5.40 -14.83
C ILE A 131 18.76 5.90 -13.89
N GLY A 132 18.60 5.75 -12.58
CA GLY A 132 19.61 6.16 -11.59
C GLY A 132 20.94 5.43 -11.75
N LEU A 133 20.92 4.10 -11.91
CA LEU A 133 22.11 3.30 -12.18
C LEU A 133 22.77 3.68 -13.51
N ASN A 134 21.96 3.93 -14.53
CA ASN A 134 22.45 4.33 -15.85
C ASN A 134 23.14 5.71 -15.81
N ILE A 135 22.52 6.70 -15.16
CA ILE A 135 23.11 8.03 -14.97
C ILE A 135 24.40 7.92 -14.14
N GLN A 136 24.41 7.13 -13.06
CA GLN A 136 25.64 6.92 -12.27
C GLN A 136 26.78 6.34 -13.11
N THR A 137 26.47 5.40 -14.00
CA THR A 137 27.46 4.80 -14.92
C THR A 137 27.99 5.83 -15.92
N SER A 138 27.11 6.69 -16.44
CA SER A 138 27.49 7.79 -17.33
C SER A 138 28.49 8.76 -16.67
N PHE A 139 28.26 9.12 -15.41
CA PHE A 139 29.14 10.02 -14.63
C PHE A 139 30.57 9.47 -14.44
N LEU A 140 30.77 8.16 -14.60
CA LEU A 140 32.06 7.49 -14.50
C LEU A 140 32.74 7.27 -15.86
N THR A 141 32.02 7.44 -16.98
CA THR A 141 32.53 7.05 -18.29
C THR A 141 33.24 8.23 -18.98
N PRO A 142 34.50 8.06 -19.46
CA PRO A 142 35.16 9.06 -20.31
C PRO A 142 34.34 9.33 -21.59
N PRO A 143 34.28 10.55 -22.15
CA PRO A 143 35.29 11.62 -22.06
C PRO A 143 35.04 12.71 -21.00
N PHE A 144 33.85 12.78 -20.40
CA PHE A 144 33.45 13.89 -19.52
C PHE A 144 33.16 13.51 -18.06
N GLY A 145 33.39 12.25 -17.66
CA GLY A 145 33.06 11.74 -16.32
C GLY A 145 33.50 12.65 -15.18
N PHE A 146 32.56 13.44 -14.63
CA PHE A 146 32.84 14.49 -13.66
C PHE A 146 33.61 13.95 -12.44
N ALA A 147 33.27 12.73 -12.01
CA ALA A 147 33.96 12.04 -10.93
C ALA A 147 35.47 11.84 -11.21
N LEU A 148 35.85 11.54 -12.46
CA LEU A 148 37.25 11.39 -12.87
C LEU A 148 37.98 12.73 -12.90
N PHE A 149 37.30 13.81 -13.30
CA PHE A 149 37.90 15.15 -13.26
C PHE A 149 38.08 15.66 -11.84
N TYR A 150 37.12 15.40 -10.94
CA TYR A 150 37.29 15.67 -9.52
C TYR A 150 38.47 14.88 -8.93
N LEU A 151 38.58 13.58 -9.26
CA LEU A 151 39.72 12.77 -8.84
C LEU A 151 41.05 13.33 -9.39
N ARG A 152 41.08 13.77 -10.65
CA ARG A 152 42.26 14.38 -11.26
C ARG A 152 42.66 15.69 -10.57
N GLY A 153 41.69 16.46 -10.05
CA GLY A 153 41.94 17.69 -9.29
C GLY A 153 42.66 17.48 -7.97
N VAL A 154 42.50 16.31 -7.34
CA VAL A 154 43.17 15.95 -6.07
C VAL A 154 44.33 14.96 -6.24
N ALA A 155 44.45 14.32 -7.41
CA ALA A 155 45.45 13.31 -7.67
C ALA A 155 46.86 13.93 -7.88
N PRO A 156 47.92 13.33 -7.29
CA PRO A 156 49.30 13.72 -7.55
C PRO A 156 49.65 13.64 -9.04
N ALA A 157 50.54 14.51 -9.52
CA ALA A 157 50.97 14.56 -10.92
C ALA A 157 51.59 13.23 -11.44
N ALA A 158 52.02 12.34 -10.54
CA ALA A 158 52.51 11.00 -10.87
C ALA A 158 51.42 10.09 -11.49
N VAL A 159 50.14 10.31 -11.17
CA VAL A 159 49.04 9.52 -11.70
C VAL A 159 48.57 10.13 -13.02
N LYS A 160 48.89 9.47 -14.13
CA LYS A 160 48.43 9.88 -15.46
C LYS A 160 46.92 9.68 -15.59
N THR A 161 46.24 10.60 -16.29
CA THR A 161 44.78 10.51 -16.56
C THR A 161 44.39 9.19 -17.21
N LEU A 162 45.25 8.65 -18.09
CA LEU A 162 45.01 7.38 -18.76
C LEU A 162 45.02 6.18 -17.80
N SER A 163 45.81 6.27 -16.71
CA SER A 163 45.80 5.27 -15.64
C SER A 163 44.49 5.31 -14.85
N MET A 164 43.91 6.50 -14.64
CA MET A 164 42.59 6.66 -14.01
C MET A 164 41.48 6.07 -14.88
N TYR A 165 41.51 6.35 -16.20
CA TYR A 165 40.55 5.79 -17.14
C TYR A 165 40.64 4.26 -17.22
N ARG A 166 41.86 3.69 -17.22
CA ARG A 166 42.01 2.24 -17.19
C ARG A 166 41.46 1.62 -15.89
N GLY A 167 41.62 2.30 -14.76
CA GLY A 167 41.07 1.86 -13.47
C GLY A 167 39.54 1.89 -13.43
N VAL A 168 38.91 2.93 -14.01
CA VAL A 168 37.45 3.07 -13.95
C VAL A 168 36.70 2.06 -14.82
N ILE A 169 37.33 1.53 -15.88
CA ILE A 169 36.72 0.52 -16.75
C ILE A 169 36.22 -0.69 -15.94
N ALA A 170 36.97 -1.13 -14.93
CA ALA A 170 36.54 -2.23 -14.05
C ALA A 170 35.24 -1.89 -13.31
N PHE A 171 35.10 -0.64 -12.83
CA PHE A 171 33.88 -0.16 -12.18
C PHE A 171 32.72 -0.02 -13.16
N ILE A 172 32.97 0.44 -14.39
CA ILE A 172 31.94 0.52 -15.44
C ILE A 172 31.43 -0.89 -15.78
N CYS A 173 32.31 -1.87 -15.93
CA CYS A 173 31.90 -3.26 -16.17
C CYS A 173 31.05 -3.82 -15.01
N LEU A 174 31.40 -3.53 -13.76
CA LEU A 174 30.60 -3.90 -12.60
C LEU A 174 29.23 -3.20 -12.59
N GLN A 175 29.18 -1.93 -12.97
CA GLN A 175 27.92 -1.17 -13.06
C GLN A 175 27.00 -1.72 -14.15
N ILE A 176 27.54 -2.04 -15.34
CA ILE A 176 26.78 -2.68 -16.42
C ILE A 176 26.27 -4.06 -15.98
N LEU A 177 27.09 -4.83 -15.24
CA LEU A 177 26.67 -6.11 -14.66
C LEU A 177 25.49 -5.92 -13.69
N VAL A 178 25.58 -4.95 -12.77
CA VAL A 178 24.50 -4.63 -11.82
C VAL A 178 23.25 -4.18 -12.57
N LEU A 179 23.39 -3.33 -13.58
CA LEU A 179 22.28 -2.88 -14.43
C LEU A 179 21.59 -4.07 -15.10
N GLY A 180 22.36 -5.04 -15.62
CA GLY A 180 21.84 -6.28 -16.16
C GLY A 180 21.08 -7.11 -15.12
N VAL A 181 21.66 -7.34 -13.95
CA VAL A 181 21.04 -8.12 -12.86
C VAL A 181 19.71 -7.48 -12.41
N VAL A 182 19.68 -6.16 -12.23
CA VAL A 182 18.47 -5.42 -11.86
C VAL A 182 17.44 -5.43 -12.98
N ALA A 183 17.88 -5.40 -14.24
CA ALA A 183 16.99 -5.50 -15.39
C ALA A 183 16.23 -6.83 -15.42
N PHE A 184 16.91 -7.94 -15.13
CA PHE A 184 16.30 -9.27 -15.13
C PHE A 184 15.52 -9.60 -13.85
N SER A 185 15.81 -8.94 -12.73
CA SER A 185 15.17 -9.22 -11.44
C SER A 185 14.52 -7.98 -10.81
N PRO A 186 13.33 -7.54 -11.30
CA PRO A 186 12.59 -6.42 -10.72
C PRO A 186 12.24 -6.59 -9.24
N ARG A 187 12.17 -7.85 -8.77
CA ARG A 187 11.93 -8.20 -7.37
C ARG A 187 12.95 -7.57 -6.43
N LEU A 188 14.22 -7.46 -6.84
CA LEU A 188 15.29 -6.86 -6.03
C LEU A 188 14.98 -5.41 -5.68
N VAL A 189 14.43 -4.66 -6.64
CA VAL A 189 14.11 -3.24 -6.46
C VAL A 189 12.84 -3.06 -5.66
N ASN A 190 11.81 -3.87 -5.92
CA ASN A 190 10.49 -3.67 -5.34
C ASN A 190 10.36 -4.24 -3.91
N TYR A 191 11.19 -5.21 -3.53
CA TYR A 191 11.04 -5.90 -2.25
C TYR A 191 11.23 -5.01 -1.02
N LEU A 192 12.36 -4.29 -0.96
CA LEU A 192 12.68 -3.46 0.20
C LEU A 192 11.66 -2.32 0.41
N PRO A 193 11.27 -1.54 -0.62
CA PRO A 193 10.22 -0.54 -0.49
C PRO A 193 8.89 -1.10 0.02
N GLN A 194 8.47 -2.27 -0.47
CA GLN A 194 7.24 -2.91 0.00
C GLN A 194 7.36 -3.37 1.45
N ARG A 195 8.51 -3.94 1.85
CA ARG A 195 8.75 -4.36 3.23
C ARG A 195 8.72 -3.17 4.19
N VAL A 196 9.39 -2.07 3.85
CA VAL A 196 9.40 -0.84 4.66
C VAL A 196 7.99 -0.25 4.77
N LEU A 197 7.23 -0.21 3.67
CA LEU A 197 5.86 0.27 3.66
C LEU A 197 4.91 -0.57 4.53
N LEU A 198 5.07 -1.89 4.51
CA LEU A 198 4.20 -2.79 5.28
C LEU A 198 4.62 -2.92 6.75
N ALA A 199 5.88 -2.61 7.07
CA ALA A 199 6.38 -2.57 8.44
C ALA A 199 6.18 -1.20 9.12
N SER A 200 5.83 -0.15 8.37
CA SER A 200 5.68 1.19 8.93
C SER A 200 4.41 1.34 9.78
N ASP A 201 4.40 2.35 10.66
CA ASP A 201 3.19 2.71 11.43
C ASP A 201 2.01 3.17 10.56
N THR A 202 2.32 3.61 9.34
CA THR A 202 1.36 4.05 8.32
C THR A 202 0.96 2.92 7.36
N ALA A 203 1.30 1.67 7.70
CA ALA A 203 1.02 0.52 6.84
C ALA A 203 -0.49 0.40 6.51
N PRO A 204 -0.84 0.09 5.25
CA PRO A 204 -2.22 -0.14 4.87
C PRO A 204 -2.80 -1.35 5.60
N PRO A 205 -4.08 -1.31 6.02
CA PRO A 205 -4.69 -2.43 6.72
C PRO A 205 -4.83 -3.65 5.78
N PRO A 206 -4.82 -4.88 6.33
CA PRO A 206 -4.99 -6.13 5.57
C PRO A 206 -6.25 -6.19 4.69
N VAL A 207 -7.30 -5.40 4.97
CA VAL A 207 -8.52 -5.29 4.13
C VAL A 207 -8.24 -4.65 2.76
N ASN A 208 -7.13 -3.93 2.59
CA ASN A 208 -6.83 -3.18 1.37
C ASN A 208 -6.94 -4.08 0.12
N PRO A 209 -7.73 -3.70 -0.90
CA PRO A 209 -7.91 -4.48 -2.13
C PRO A 209 -6.60 -4.86 -2.84
N LYS A 210 -5.58 -3.98 -2.79
CA LYS A 210 -4.27 -4.21 -3.44
C LYS A 210 -3.48 -5.34 -2.78
N LEU A 211 -3.71 -5.59 -1.49
CA LEU A 211 -2.98 -6.62 -0.72
C LEU A 211 -3.65 -8.00 -0.82
N GLN A 212 -4.94 -8.04 -1.18
CA GLN A 212 -5.77 -9.24 -1.02
C GLN A 212 -5.22 -10.46 -1.73
N HIS A 213 -4.68 -10.30 -2.94
CA HIS A 213 -4.13 -11.45 -3.65
C HIS A 213 -2.96 -12.09 -2.90
N CYS A 214 -2.04 -11.27 -2.40
CA CYS A 214 -0.88 -11.76 -1.65
C CYS A 214 -1.25 -12.28 -0.26
N VAL A 215 -2.21 -11.63 0.40
CA VAL A 215 -2.77 -12.11 1.67
C VAL A 215 -3.45 -13.46 1.49
N GLU A 216 -4.28 -13.61 0.46
CA GLU A 216 -4.97 -14.88 0.17
C GLU A 216 -3.98 -15.99 -0.16
N ARG A 217 -2.96 -15.71 -0.98
CA ARG A 217 -1.93 -16.70 -1.33
C ARG A 217 -1.15 -17.18 -0.10
N LEU A 218 -0.78 -16.26 0.79
CA LEU A 218 -0.18 -16.59 2.08
C LEU A 218 -1.12 -17.47 2.92
N LEU A 219 -2.40 -17.11 2.99
CA LEU A 219 -3.38 -17.83 3.80
C LEU A 219 -3.64 -19.25 3.28
N VAL A 220 -3.61 -19.46 1.96
CA VAL A 220 -3.70 -20.81 1.35
C VAL A 220 -2.63 -21.73 1.92
N GLU A 221 -1.36 -21.30 1.87
CA GLU A 221 -0.23 -22.07 2.41
C GLU A 221 -0.37 -22.32 3.91
N ASP A 222 -0.80 -21.31 4.66
CA ASP A 222 -1.10 -21.43 6.09
C ASP A 222 -2.21 -22.44 6.40
N TYR A 223 -3.27 -22.51 5.58
CA TYR A 223 -4.35 -23.48 5.77
C TYR A 223 -3.92 -24.90 5.39
N GLU A 224 -3.00 -25.06 4.44
CA GLU A 224 -2.42 -26.36 4.11
C GLU A 224 -1.53 -26.88 5.26
N ILE A 225 -0.74 -26.01 5.88
CA ILE A 225 0.19 -26.39 6.96
C ILE A 225 -0.52 -26.49 8.33
N ASN A 226 -1.39 -25.53 8.66
CA ASN A 226 -1.99 -25.39 10.00
C ASN A 226 -3.51 -25.65 10.03
N GLY A 227 -4.11 -26.10 8.93
CA GLY A 227 -5.56 -26.29 8.82
C GLY A 227 -6.16 -27.21 9.88
N ASP A 228 -5.44 -28.27 10.26
CA ASP A 228 -5.90 -29.22 11.28
C ASP A 228 -5.98 -28.59 12.67
N LYS A 229 -5.02 -27.73 13.02
CA LYS A 229 -5.05 -26.98 14.28
C LYS A 229 -6.25 -26.04 14.34
N ILE A 230 -6.56 -25.37 13.23
CA ILE A 230 -7.71 -24.46 13.14
C ILE A 230 -9.02 -25.26 13.24
N ARG A 231 -9.13 -26.38 12.54
CA ARG A 231 -10.30 -27.28 12.62
C ARG A 231 -10.49 -27.84 14.04
N ALA A 232 -9.42 -28.25 14.70
CA ALA A 232 -9.45 -28.69 16.09
C ALA A 232 -9.94 -27.56 17.02
N ALA A 233 -9.43 -26.34 16.86
CA ALA A 233 -9.87 -25.19 17.66
C ALA A 233 -11.36 -24.87 17.45
N ILE A 234 -11.88 -25.00 16.22
CA ILE A 234 -13.31 -24.84 15.93
C ILE A 234 -14.14 -25.96 16.61
N ALA A 235 -13.67 -27.20 16.54
CA ALA A 235 -14.35 -28.34 17.16
C ALA A 235 -14.40 -28.21 18.69
N GLU A 236 -13.31 -27.78 19.32
CA GLU A 236 -13.23 -27.55 20.77
C GLU A 236 -14.16 -26.42 21.22
N VAL A 237 -14.15 -25.27 20.53
CA VAL A 237 -14.97 -24.12 20.94
C VAL A 237 -16.47 -24.40 20.79
N ARG A 238 -16.88 -25.27 19.85
CA ARG A 238 -18.27 -25.71 19.70
C ARG A 238 -18.82 -26.49 20.90
N GLN A 239 -17.96 -27.14 21.67
CA GLN A 239 -18.37 -27.88 22.86
C GLN A 239 -18.65 -26.97 24.07
N VAL A 240 -18.31 -25.68 23.98
CA VAL A 240 -18.50 -24.72 25.07
C VAL A 240 -19.99 -24.45 25.27
N LYS A 241 -20.47 -24.64 26.49
CA LYS A 241 -21.86 -24.34 26.87
C LYS A 241 -22.10 -22.83 26.83
N LEU A 242 -22.81 -22.35 25.81
CA LEU A 242 -23.17 -20.94 25.63
C LEU A 242 -24.31 -20.46 26.56
N GLY A 243 -24.55 -21.14 27.69
CA GLY A 243 -25.70 -20.92 28.58
C GLY A 243 -25.84 -19.47 29.05
N SER A 244 -24.72 -18.87 29.45
CA SER A 244 -24.60 -17.52 30.03
C SER A 244 -24.77 -16.37 29.04
N LEU A 245 -24.79 -16.61 27.72
CA LEU A 245 -24.87 -15.56 26.71
C LEU A 245 -26.32 -15.17 26.35
N PRO A 246 -26.58 -13.93 25.87
CA PRO A 246 -27.88 -13.56 25.30
C PRO A 246 -28.21 -14.33 24.01
N THR A 247 -29.48 -14.62 23.74
CA THR A 247 -29.93 -15.41 22.56
C THR A 247 -29.42 -14.89 21.22
N LYS A 248 -29.40 -13.56 21.02
CA LYS A 248 -28.84 -12.93 19.82
C LYS A 248 -27.36 -13.23 19.63
N LEU A 249 -26.59 -13.21 20.73
CA LEU A 249 -25.15 -13.44 20.71
C LEU A 249 -24.85 -14.93 20.46
N LYS A 250 -25.64 -15.85 21.06
CA LYS A 250 -25.54 -17.28 20.77
C LYS A 250 -25.72 -17.58 19.28
N LYS A 251 -26.76 -17.00 18.66
CA LYS A 251 -27.02 -17.18 17.22
C LYS A 251 -25.85 -16.68 16.37
N ALA A 252 -25.37 -15.47 16.65
CA ALA A 252 -24.24 -14.88 15.92
C ALA A 252 -22.93 -15.69 16.05
N ILE A 253 -22.67 -16.25 17.23
CA ILE A 253 -21.50 -17.10 17.49
C ILE A 253 -21.61 -18.44 16.75
N ASN A 254 -22.77 -19.10 16.78
CA ASN A 254 -22.97 -20.35 16.05
C ASN A 254 -22.80 -20.14 14.53
N GLU A 255 -23.41 -19.08 13.98
CA GLU A 255 -23.21 -18.71 12.57
C GLU A 255 -21.74 -18.38 12.25
N SER A 256 -20.99 -17.83 13.20
CA SER A 256 -19.55 -17.56 13.07
C SER A 256 -18.75 -18.86 12.98
N PHE A 257 -19.08 -19.89 13.77
CA PHE A 257 -18.45 -21.21 13.68
C PHE A 257 -18.76 -21.89 12.34
N ASP A 258 -20.01 -21.87 11.89
CA ASP A 258 -20.41 -22.46 10.59
C ASP A 258 -19.62 -21.82 9.43
N LYS A 259 -19.47 -20.49 9.47
CA LYS A 259 -18.69 -19.75 8.46
C LYS A 259 -17.19 -20.05 8.57
N ALA A 260 -16.65 -20.19 9.78
CA ALA A 260 -15.25 -20.55 9.99
C ALA A 260 -14.93 -21.89 9.30
N GLU A 261 -15.77 -22.91 9.48
CA GLU A 261 -15.62 -24.22 8.81
C GLU A 261 -15.76 -24.12 7.30
N LYS A 262 -16.72 -23.32 6.83
CA LYS A 262 -16.94 -23.11 5.39
C LYS A 262 -15.74 -22.49 4.67
N THR A 263 -14.85 -21.82 5.40
CA THR A 263 -13.64 -21.17 4.84
C THR A 263 -12.79 -22.15 4.03
N PHE A 264 -12.62 -23.38 4.51
CA PHE A 264 -11.79 -24.40 3.85
C PHE A 264 -12.38 -24.88 2.52
N VAL A 265 -13.71 -24.92 2.40
CA VAL A 265 -14.36 -25.27 1.14
C VAL A 265 -14.24 -24.11 0.14
N LEU A 266 -14.45 -22.87 0.61
CA LEU A 266 -14.37 -21.68 -0.23
C LEU A 266 -12.98 -21.45 -0.81
N ILE A 267 -11.92 -21.79 -0.06
CA ILE A 267 -10.55 -21.65 -0.58
C ILE A 267 -10.23 -22.69 -1.65
N GLN A 268 -10.74 -23.92 -1.51
CA GLN A 268 -10.65 -24.94 -2.56
C GLN A 268 -11.41 -24.53 -3.82
N GLU A 269 -12.57 -23.88 -3.69
CA GLU A 269 -13.30 -23.32 -4.83
C GLU A 269 -12.48 -22.25 -5.57
N ILE A 270 -11.76 -21.39 -4.84
CA ILE A 270 -10.85 -20.39 -5.43
C ILE A 270 -9.69 -21.08 -6.15
N GLN A 271 -9.01 -22.04 -5.52
CA GLN A 271 -7.90 -22.78 -6.14
C GLN A 271 -8.34 -23.50 -7.43
N LYS A 272 -9.53 -24.12 -7.42
CA LYS A 272 -10.12 -24.75 -8.61
C LYS A 272 -10.42 -23.74 -9.73
N ALA A 273 -10.94 -22.57 -9.37
CA ALA A 273 -11.19 -21.49 -10.32
C ALA A 273 -9.88 -20.95 -10.92
N GLU A 274 -8.85 -20.74 -10.09
CA GLU A 274 -7.51 -20.32 -10.52
C GLU A 274 -6.88 -21.34 -11.47
N ALA A 275 -6.93 -22.64 -11.15
CA ALA A 275 -6.41 -23.71 -12.01
C ALA A 275 -7.15 -23.77 -13.35
N THR A 276 -8.48 -23.58 -13.34
CA THR A 276 -9.31 -23.55 -14.56
C THR A 276 -8.94 -22.35 -15.45
N ILE A 277 -8.73 -21.18 -14.86
CA ILE A 277 -8.27 -19.99 -15.58
C ILE A 277 -6.87 -20.23 -16.13
N ALA A 278 -5.92 -20.70 -15.33
CA ALA A 278 -4.56 -20.97 -15.77
C ALA A 278 -4.50 -21.93 -16.97
N ALA A 279 -5.28 -23.01 -16.95
CA ALA A 279 -5.39 -23.95 -18.06
C ALA A 279 -5.96 -23.30 -19.34
N ARG A 280 -6.96 -22.42 -19.22
CA ARG A 280 -7.56 -21.72 -20.37
C ARG A 280 -6.70 -20.56 -20.88
N SER A 281 -5.93 -19.92 -20.00
CA SER A 281 -5.08 -18.77 -20.32
C SER A 281 -4.05 -19.08 -21.41
N ALA A 282 -3.48 -20.29 -21.42
CA ALA A 282 -2.49 -20.69 -22.43
C ALA A 282 -3.02 -20.58 -23.87
N VAL A 283 -4.31 -20.89 -24.08
CA VAL A 283 -4.96 -20.80 -25.40
C VAL A 283 -5.52 -19.40 -25.65
N TYR A 284 -6.01 -18.74 -24.60
CA TYR A 284 -6.64 -17.42 -24.72
C TYR A 284 -5.63 -16.28 -24.92
N GLN A 285 -4.45 -16.35 -24.30
CA GLN A 285 -3.43 -15.31 -24.34
C GLN A 285 -2.95 -14.90 -25.75
N PRO A 286 -2.59 -15.82 -26.67
CA PRO A 286 -2.18 -15.44 -28.02
C PRO A 286 -3.32 -14.79 -28.80
N LEU A 287 -4.55 -15.33 -28.68
CA LEU A 287 -5.74 -14.78 -29.32
C LEU A 287 -6.05 -13.37 -28.78
N HIS A 288 -5.98 -13.20 -27.46
CA HIS A 288 -6.18 -11.93 -26.78
C HIS A 288 -5.17 -10.89 -27.27
N ARG A 289 -3.88 -11.23 -27.24
CA ARG A 289 -2.80 -10.33 -27.69
C ARG A 289 -3.00 -9.88 -29.13
N GLN A 290 -3.28 -10.81 -30.04
CA GLN A 290 -3.54 -10.50 -31.45
C GLN A 290 -4.72 -9.54 -31.63
N VAL A 291 -5.83 -9.75 -30.92
CA VAL A 291 -6.99 -8.87 -31.00
C VAL A 291 -6.70 -7.49 -30.40
N ARG A 292 -5.97 -7.43 -29.28
CA ARG A 292 -5.60 -6.16 -28.65
C ARG A 292 -4.64 -5.33 -29.49
N GLU A 293 -3.66 -5.98 -30.12
CA GLU A 293 -2.73 -5.33 -31.05
C GLU A 293 -3.51 -4.70 -32.22
N ARG A 294 -4.42 -5.45 -32.85
CA ARG A 294 -5.29 -4.90 -33.93
C ARG A 294 -6.22 -3.80 -33.45
N GLN A 295 -6.80 -3.92 -32.26
CA GLN A 295 -7.64 -2.85 -31.67
C GLN A 295 -6.84 -1.59 -31.34
N ALA A 296 -5.57 -1.72 -30.95
CA ALA A 296 -4.67 -0.60 -30.76
C ALA A 296 -4.37 0.09 -32.10
N GLU A 297 -4.10 -0.69 -33.14
CA GLU A 297 -3.85 -0.17 -34.50
C GLU A 297 -5.09 0.52 -35.09
N ILE A 298 -6.27 -0.06 -34.97
CA ILE A 298 -7.54 0.56 -35.37
C ILE A 298 -7.78 1.88 -34.64
N ARG A 299 -7.40 1.97 -33.35
CA ARG A 299 -7.49 3.23 -32.59
C ARG A 299 -6.50 4.27 -33.10
N ARG A 300 -5.26 3.87 -33.36
CA ARG A 300 -4.20 4.74 -33.90
C ARG A 300 -4.60 5.32 -35.26
N ILE A 301 -5.07 4.49 -36.18
CA ILE A 301 -5.58 4.95 -37.48
C ILE A 301 -6.81 5.85 -37.29
N GLY A 302 -7.68 5.53 -36.32
CA GLY A 302 -8.81 6.37 -35.95
C GLY A 302 -8.42 7.77 -35.46
N GLU A 303 -7.29 7.92 -34.78
CA GLU A 303 -6.71 9.22 -34.42
C GLU A 303 -6.13 9.91 -35.65
N GLN A 304 -5.34 9.21 -36.47
CA GLN A 304 -4.79 9.75 -37.71
C GLN A 304 -5.87 10.29 -38.67
N ILE A 305 -7.02 9.62 -38.78
CA ILE A 305 -8.15 10.09 -39.61
C ILE A 305 -8.66 11.47 -39.15
N LYS A 306 -8.65 11.75 -37.84
CA LYS A 306 -9.14 13.04 -37.33
C LYS A 306 -8.27 14.20 -37.82
N ASP A 307 -6.96 13.98 -37.80
CA ASP A 307 -5.96 15.01 -38.09
C ASP A 307 -5.54 15.04 -39.58
N ALA A 308 -5.84 13.98 -40.33
CA ALA A 308 -5.46 13.86 -41.74
C ALA A 308 -6.26 14.79 -42.67
N PRO A 309 -5.63 15.32 -43.75
CA PRO A 309 -6.32 16.03 -44.82
C PRO A 309 -7.24 15.11 -45.63
N ALA A 310 -8.24 15.68 -46.31
CA ALA A 310 -9.33 14.93 -46.96
C ALA A 310 -8.86 13.87 -47.99
N ALA A 311 -7.70 14.07 -48.62
CA ALA A 311 -7.11 13.12 -49.58
C ALA A 311 -6.61 11.83 -48.90
N GLU A 312 -6.00 11.94 -47.72
CA GLU A 312 -5.39 10.81 -46.98
C GLU A 312 -6.41 10.07 -46.10
N ARG A 313 -7.51 10.74 -45.72
CA ARG A 313 -8.60 10.12 -44.93
C ARG A 313 -9.16 8.86 -45.58
N LYS A 314 -9.37 8.87 -46.90
CA LYS A 314 -9.93 7.71 -47.62
C LYS A 314 -9.03 6.48 -47.54
N THR A 315 -7.72 6.67 -47.61
CA THR A 315 -6.71 5.62 -47.45
C THR A 315 -6.73 5.03 -46.04
N PHE A 316 -6.70 5.87 -45.01
CA PHE A 316 -6.77 5.42 -43.62
C PHE A 316 -8.11 4.74 -43.29
N GLU A 317 -9.22 5.21 -43.84
CA GLU A 317 -10.52 4.55 -43.70
C GLU A 317 -10.57 3.17 -44.36
N ALA A 318 -9.93 3.00 -45.51
CA ALA A 318 -9.81 1.70 -46.17
C ALA A 318 -8.97 0.73 -45.35
N GLU A 319 -7.81 1.17 -44.85
CA GLU A 319 -6.92 0.38 -43.99
C GLU A 319 -7.62 -0.05 -42.70
N ARG A 320 -8.33 0.87 -42.04
CA ARG A 320 -9.13 0.58 -40.85
C ARG A 320 -10.20 -0.48 -41.11
N LYS A 321 -10.88 -0.44 -42.26
CA LYS A 321 -11.88 -1.45 -42.64
C LYS A 321 -11.25 -2.83 -42.86
N VAL A 322 -10.09 -2.89 -43.51
CA VAL A 322 -9.33 -4.14 -43.70
C VAL A 322 -8.95 -4.76 -42.36
N LEU A 323 -8.43 -3.96 -41.43
CA LEU A 323 -8.09 -4.43 -40.09
C LEU A 323 -9.31 -4.91 -39.30
N GLN A 324 -10.45 -4.22 -39.40
CA GLN A 324 -11.70 -4.66 -38.80
C GLN A 324 -12.18 -6.01 -39.35
N ALA A 325 -12.04 -6.23 -40.67
CA ALA A 325 -12.39 -7.49 -41.30
C ALA A 325 -11.43 -8.64 -40.94
N SER A 326 -10.19 -8.33 -40.55
CA SER A 326 -9.17 -9.33 -40.19
C SER A 326 -9.37 -9.96 -38.80
N MET A 327 -10.36 -9.50 -38.01
CA MET A 327 -10.59 -9.99 -36.65
C MET A 327 -10.96 -11.49 -36.61
N PRO A 328 -10.46 -12.27 -35.64
CA PRO A 328 -10.75 -13.70 -35.56
C PRO A 328 -12.24 -13.93 -35.25
N ARG A 329 -12.92 -14.74 -36.06
CA ARG A 329 -14.37 -15.02 -35.90
C ARG A 329 -14.72 -15.69 -34.58
N THR A 330 -13.76 -16.36 -33.94
CA THR A 330 -13.93 -17.05 -32.66
C THR A 330 -13.75 -16.12 -31.44
N TRP A 331 -13.30 -14.88 -31.64
CA TRP A 331 -12.98 -13.94 -30.56
C TRP A 331 -14.14 -13.73 -29.58
N ASP A 332 -15.33 -13.38 -30.08
CA ASP A 332 -16.44 -13.00 -29.21
C ASP A 332 -16.88 -14.15 -28.30
N GLU A 333 -16.91 -15.37 -28.83
CA GLU A 333 -17.27 -16.56 -28.06
C GLU A 333 -16.18 -16.90 -27.03
N GLN A 334 -14.91 -16.92 -27.45
CA GLN A 334 -13.78 -17.21 -26.55
C GLN A 334 -13.65 -16.17 -25.44
N HIS A 335 -13.79 -14.88 -25.77
CA HIS A 335 -13.75 -13.78 -24.80
C HIS A 335 -14.91 -13.87 -23.81
N LYS A 336 -16.15 -14.16 -24.26
CA LYS A 336 -17.30 -14.38 -23.37
C LYS A 336 -17.08 -15.56 -22.43
N GLN A 337 -16.55 -16.68 -22.94
CA GLN A 337 -16.24 -17.85 -22.11
C GLN A 337 -15.18 -17.51 -21.05
N PHE A 338 -14.08 -16.86 -21.44
CA PHE A 338 -13.02 -16.49 -20.52
C PHE A 338 -13.49 -15.45 -19.48
N ALA A 339 -14.26 -14.44 -19.91
CA ALA A 339 -14.86 -13.45 -19.02
C ALA A 339 -15.77 -14.08 -17.95
N LYS A 340 -16.54 -15.13 -18.31
CA LYS A 340 -17.33 -15.89 -17.32
C LYS A 340 -16.46 -16.57 -16.26
N LEU A 341 -15.30 -17.12 -16.65
CA LEU A 341 -14.35 -17.73 -15.70
C LEU A 341 -13.79 -16.67 -14.74
N LEU A 342 -13.35 -15.53 -15.26
CA LEU A 342 -12.87 -14.41 -14.43
C LEU A 342 -13.94 -13.88 -13.48
N GLN A 343 -15.19 -13.76 -13.95
CA GLN A 343 -16.31 -13.35 -13.10
C GLN A 343 -16.60 -14.38 -12.01
N ALA A 344 -16.54 -15.68 -12.32
CA ALA A 344 -16.72 -16.74 -11.35
C ALA A 344 -15.63 -16.72 -10.27
N GLU A 345 -14.36 -16.59 -10.65
CA GLU A 345 -13.23 -16.46 -9.72
C GLU A 345 -13.36 -15.22 -8.83
N LYS A 346 -13.67 -14.06 -9.41
CA LYS A 346 -13.92 -12.82 -8.67
C LYS A 346 -15.05 -13.00 -7.66
N LYS A 347 -16.15 -13.67 -8.05
CA LYS A 347 -17.28 -13.96 -7.16
C LYS A 347 -16.86 -14.90 -6.03
N ALA A 348 -16.12 -15.98 -6.32
CA ALA A 348 -15.62 -16.91 -5.31
C ALA A 348 -14.74 -16.19 -4.26
N ARG A 349 -13.79 -15.35 -4.71
CA ARG A 349 -12.98 -14.52 -3.80
C ARG A 349 -13.84 -13.58 -2.96
N LEU A 350 -14.83 -12.90 -3.54
CA LEU A 350 -15.73 -12.02 -2.78
C LEU A 350 -16.54 -12.78 -1.71
N VAL A 351 -17.02 -13.98 -2.04
CA VAL A 351 -17.74 -14.84 -1.08
C VAL A 351 -16.81 -15.28 0.04
N TYR A 352 -15.60 -15.75 -0.27
CA TYR A 352 -14.57 -16.09 0.71
C TYR A 352 -14.27 -14.91 1.65
N ARG A 353 -13.98 -13.74 1.11
CA ARG A 353 -13.67 -12.52 1.87
C ARG A 353 -14.79 -12.15 2.85
N ARG A 354 -16.04 -12.14 2.38
CA ARG A 354 -17.21 -11.87 3.23
C ARG A 354 -17.41 -12.95 4.28
N ASN A 355 -17.14 -14.20 3.94
CA ASN A 355 -17.26 -15.36 4.83
C ASN A 355 -16.26 -15.25 6.00
N VAL A 356 -14.97 -15.05 5.72
CA VAL A 356 -13.94 -14.94 6.77
C VAL A 356 -14.16 -13.71 7.66
N ASP A 357 -14.57 -12.59 7.07
CA ASP A 357 -14.91 -11.39 7.83
C ASP A 357 -16.12 -11.66 8.77
N SER A 358 -17.15 -12.34 8.26
CA SER A 358 -18.33 -12.70 9.04
C SER A 358 -18.09 -13.82 10.06
N ALA A 359 -17.07 -14.64 9.84
CA ALA A 359 -16.65 -15.69 10.77
C ALA A 359 -15.89 -15.09 11.97
N TYR A 360 -15.04 -14.09 11.76
CA TYR A 360 -14.20 -13.54 12.82
C TYR A 360 -14.84 -12.37 13.60
N ALA A 361 -15.65 -11.51 12.96
CA ALA A 361 -16.22 -10.34 13.64
C ALA A 361 -17.03 -10.68 14.91
N PRO A 362 -17.96 -11.66 14.90
CA PRO A 362 -18.78 -11.95 16.08
C PRO A 362 -17.98 -12.45 17.29
N ILE A 363 -16.95 -13.29 17.05
CA ILE A 363 -16.12 -13.80 18.15
C ILE A 363 -15.23 -12.70 18.73
N ARG A 364 -14.64 -11.84 17.89
CA ARG A 364 -13.86 -10.69 18.35
C ARG A 364 -14.71 -9.74 19.19
N GLU A 365 -15.90 -9.39 18.71
CA GLU A 365 -16.84 -8.54 19.45
C GLU A 365 -17.28 -9.19 20.77
N ALA A 366 -17.53 -10.50 20.78
CA ALA A 366 -17.88 -11.23 22.00
C ALA A 366 -16.74 -11.20 23.02
N VAL A 367 -15.51 -11.51 22.62
CA VAL A 367 -14.31 -11.46 23.49
C VAL A 367 -14.13 -10.07 24.08
N GLN A 368 -14.19 -9.01 23.25
CA GLN A 368 -14.06 -7.62 23.71
C GLN A 368 -15.19 -7.20 24.66
N THR A 369 -16.44 -7.59 24.36
CA THR A 369 -17.61 -7.23 25.17
C THR A 369 -17.60 -7.92 26.53
N ILE A 370 -17.20 -9.20 26.58
CA ILE A 370 -17.11 -9.99 27.81
C ILE A 370 -15.91 -9.53 28.65
N ALA A 371 -14.73 -9.32 28.04
CA ALA A 371 -13.55 -8.81 28.74
C ALA A 371 -13.74 -7.39 29.30
N ALA A 372 -14.72 -6.63 28.80
CA ALA A 372 -15.10 -5.33 29.33
C ALA A 372 -16.01 -5.38 30.57
N ALA A 373 -16.30 -6.58 31.13
CA ALA A 373 -17.15 -6.74 32.31
C ALA A 373 -16.68 -5.89 33.51
N GLY A 374 -15.38 -5.93 33.84
CA GLY A 374 -14.83 -5.11 34.93
C GLY A 374 -14.96 -3.60 34.69
N LYS A 375 -14.79 -3.14 33.45
CA LYS A 375 -15.01 -1.73 33.07
C LYS A 375 -16.48 -1.33 33.23
N LEU A 376 -17.41 -2.23 32.88
CA LEU A 376 -18.83 -2.01 33.07
C LEU A 376 -19.19 -1.98 34.56
N GLN A 377 -18.57 -2.83 35.38
CA GLN A 377 -18.77 -2.85 36.83
C GLN A 377 -18.32 -1.54 37.49
N ALA A 378 -17.22 -0.95 37.02
CA ALA A 378 -16.71 0.33 37.53
C ALA A 378 -17.71 1.49 37.36
N LEU A 379 -18.60 1.43 36.37
CA LEU A 379 -19.63 2.44 36.13
C LEU A 379 -20.80 2.42 37.13
N LYS A 380 -20.88 1.40 38.00
CA LYS A 380 -22.00 1.22 38.93
C LYS A 380 -22.27 2.47 39.78
N LYS A 381 -21.22 2.98 40.44
CA LYS A 381 -21.32 4.17 41.32
C LYS A 381 -21.76 5.41 40.56
N ASP A 382 -21.23 5.60 39.34
CA ASP A 382 -21.57 6.75 38.52
C ASP A 382 -23.03 6.70 38.06
N LEU A 383 -23.53 5.53 37.66
CA LEU A 383 -24.91 5.34 37.20
C LEU A 383 -25.93 5.43 38.33
N GLU A 384 -25.65 4.85 39.49
CA GLU A 384 -26.51 4.95 40.68
C GLU A 384 -26.56 6.41 41.18
N GLY A 385 -25.42 7.12 41.15
CA GLY A 385 -25.33 8.53 41.51
C GLY A 385 -26.14 9.48 40.61
N LEU A 386 -26.54 9.05 39.40
CA LEU A 386 -27.41 9.85 38.53
C LEU A 386 -28.82 9.99 39.08
N ARG A 387 -29.29 9.03 39.88
CA ARG A 387 -30.63 9.11 40.49
C ARG A 387 -30.70 10.26 41.48
N ASN A 388 -29.70 10.36 42.34
CA ASN A 388 -29.55 11.48 43.28
C ASN A 388 -29.39 12.80 42.53
N ALA A 389 -28.57 12.81 41.47
CA ALA A 389 -28.40 14.00 40.63
C ALA A 389 -29.70 14.51 39.98
N ILE A 390 -30.64 13.65 39.58
CA ILE A 390 -31.93 14.06 39.00
C ILE A 390 -32.89 14.61 40.06
N ASN A 391 -32.84 14.05 41.27
CA ASN A 391 -33.69 14.47 42.39
C ASN A 391 -33.22 15.80 42.99
N ASP A 392 -31.91 15.90 43.29
CA ASP A 392 -31.37 16.94 44.16
C ASP A 392 -30.88 18.19 43.40
N LEU A 393 -30.48 18.04 42.12
CA LEU A 393 -29.95 19.15 41.32
C LEU A 393 -31.02 19.78 40.41
N SER A 394 -30.68 20.96 39.87
CA SER A 394 -31.48 21.57 38.81
C SER A 394 -31.44 20.72 37.52
N MET A 395 -32.48 20.84 36.70
CA MET A 395 -32.61 20.09 35.43
C MET A 395 -31.40 20.25 34.50
N LYS A 396 -30.80 21.45 34.48
CA LYS A 396 -29.60 21.75 33.68
C LYS A 396 -28.35 21.07 34.25
N GLU A 397 -28.16 21.12 35.55
CA GLU A 397 -27.01 20.50 36.24
C GLU A 397 -27.06 18.98 36.15
N ALA A 398 -28.24 18.38 36.36
CA ALA A 398 -28.45 16.95 36.17
C ALA A 398 -28.14 16.51 34.72
N ALA A 399 -28.56 17.30 33.73
CA ALA A 399 -28.26 17.02 32.32
C ALA A 399 -26.75 17.13 31.98
N GLU A 400 -26.03 18.06 32.61
CA GLU A 400 -24.58 18.18 32.44
C GLU A 400 -23.83 17.05 33.18
N ARG A 401 -24.31 16.57 34.33
CA ARG A 401 -23.74 15.36 34.97
C ARG A 401 -23.86 14.14 34.07
N ILE A 402 -25.02 13.92 33.45
CA ILE A 402 -25.22 12.82 32.49
C ILE A 402 -24.32 12.98 31.26
N LYS A 403 -24.10 14.21 30.78
CA LYS A 403 -23.17 14.48 29.68
C LYS A 403 -21.73 14.09 30.02
N ARG A 404 -21.29 14.23 31.27
CA ARG A 404 -19.95 13.80 31.70
C ARG A 404 -19.81 12.28 31.78
N VAL A 405 -20.89 11.56 32.10
CA VAL A 405 -20.92 10.08 32.18
C VAL A 405 -21.08 9.43 30.79
N LEU A 406 -21.69 10.11 29.81
CA LEU A 406 -21.89 9.55 28.46
C LEU A 406 -20.57 9.10 27.77
N PRO A 407 -19.47 9.86 27.82
CA PRO A 407 -18.16 9.43 27.31
C PRO A 407 -17.63 8.17 27.99
N THR A 408 -17.74 8.04 29.32
CA THR A 408 -17.22 6.89 30.05
C THR A 408 -18.00 5.61 29.71
N VAL A 409 -19.32 5.70 29.58
CA VAL A 409 -20.17 4.61 29.07
C VAL A 409 -19.82 4.27 27.62
N SER A 410 -19.48 5.27 26.80
CA SER A 410 -19.13 5.04 25.39
C SER A 410 -17.78 4.35 25.18
N ALA A 411 -16.88 4.43 26.16
CA ALA A 411 -15.58 3.76 26.13
C ALA A 411 -15.67 2.27 26.52
N VAL A 412 -16.83 1.80 27.00
CA VAL A 412 -17.04 0.38 27.33
C VAL A 412 -17.56 -0.37 26.09
N GLU A 413 -16.81 -1.40 25.69
CA GLU A 413 -17.16 -2.23 24.54
C GLU A 413 -18.53 -2.91 24.72
N GLY A 414 -19.35 -2.84 23.67
CA GLY A 414 -20.71 -3.38 23.68
C GLY A 414 -21.72 -2.60 24.54
N ALA A 415 -21.39 -1.43 25.12
CA ALA A 415 -22.32 -0.64 25.94
C ALA A 415 -23.21 0.35 25.14
N ARG A 416 -23.31 0.18 23.82
CA ARG A 416 -24.03 1.10 22.91
C ARG A 416 -25.51 1.27 23.27
N LYS A 417 -26.18 0.21 23.73
CA LYS A 417 -27.59 0.25 24.17
C LYS A 417 -27.75 1.11 25.42
N ILE A 418 -26.89 0.91 26.42
CA ILE A 418 -26.89 1.69 27.68
C ILE A 418 -26.63 3.17 27.36
N ARG A 419 -25.62 3.47 26.52
CA ARG A 419 -25.35 4.83 26.04
C ARG A 419 -26.58 5.46 25.38
N SER A 420 -27.27 4.72 24.52
CA SER A 420 -28.45 5.23 23.83
C SER A 420 -29.62 5.50 24.78
N GLU A 421 -29.81 4.67 25.81
CA GLU A 421 -30.85 4.87 26.81
C GLU A 421 -30.51 6.06 27.72
N LEU A 422 -29.26 6.17 28.16
CA LEU A 422 -28.75 7.30 28.93
C LEU A 422 -28.85 8.64 28.17
N ALA A 423 -28.61 8.63 26.86
CA ALA A 423 -28.82 9.81 26.02
C ALA A 423 -30.29 10.25 25.96
N LYS A 424 -31.26 9.33 26.08
CA LYS A 424 -32.69 9.65 26.17
C LYS A 424 -33.03 10.30 27.51
N VAL A 425 -32.44 9.85 28.61
CA VAL A 425 -32.56 10.48 29.93
C VAL A 425 -32.14 11.95 29.86
N ARG A 426 -30.97 12.23 29.27
CA ARG A 426 -30.50 13.61 29.07
C ARG A 426 -31.45 14.45 28.21
N ARG A 427 -32.02 13.88 27.14
CA ARG A 427 -32.97 14.58 26.27
C ARG A 427 -34.26 14.94 27.01
N ALA A 428 -34.75 14.10 27.93
CA ALA A 428 -35.93 14.38 28.74
C ALA A 428 -35.72 15.57 29.70
N LEU A 429 -34.47 15.82 30.12
CA LEU A 429 -34.11 16.95 30.99
C LEU A 429 -33.82 18.26 30.22
N ARG A 430 -33.45 18.19 28.93
CA ARG A 430 -33.08 19.36 28.10
C ARG A 430 -34.06 19.71 26.96
N GLY A 431 -35.13 18.94 26.80
CA GLY A 431 -36.11 19.09 25.71
C GLY A 431 -37.06 20.29 25.88
N ARG A 432 -37.87 20.58 24.85
CA ARG A 432 -38.92 21.64 24.87
C ARG A 432 -39.99 21.40 25.95
N ARG A 433 -40.28 20.15 26.29
CA ARG A 433 -41.09 19.73 27.46
C ARG A 433 -40.18 18.96 28.41
N GLN A 434 -39.71 19.63 29.45
CA GLN A 434 -38.88 19.02 30.49
C GLN A 434 -39.77 18.25 31.46
N ASP A 435 -39.38 17.03 31.81
CA ASP A 435 -40.20 16.14 32.63
C ASP A 435 -39.29 15.24 33.50
N LYS A 436 -39.23 15.56 34.80
CA LYS A 436 -38.41 14.81 35.78
C LYS A 436 -38.90 13.36 35.90
N GLY A 437 -40.22 13.13 35.88
CA GLY A 437 -40.80 11.80 35.99
C GLY A 437 -40.41 10.90 34.81
N LYS A 438 -40.47 11.43 33.59
CA LYS A 438 -39.98 10.71 32.40
C LYS A 438 -38.48 10.45 32.43
N ALA A 439 -37.69 11.38 32.95
CA ALA A 439 -36.25 11.20 33.09
C ALA A 439 -35.91 10.08 34.08
N LEU A 440 -36.57 10.04 35.25
CA LEU A 440 -36.41 8.98 36.25
C LEU A 440 -36.86 7.62 35.72
N ALA A 441 -38.03 7.54 35.07
CA ALA A 441 -38.50 6.28 34.48
C ALA A 441 -37.56 5.75 33.38
N ALA A 442 -36.98 6.64 32.57
CA ALA A 442 -35.98 6.28 31.58
C ALA A 442 -34.64 5.85 32.23
N LEU A 443 -34.26 6.46 33.36
CA LEU A 443 -33.07 6.07 34.12
C LEU A 443 -33.25 4.69 34.75
N ASP A 444 -34.39 4.41 35.38
CA ASP A 444 -34.69 3.11 35.98
C ASP A 444 -34.66 1.99 34.92
N LYS A 445 -35.20 2.26 33.73
CA LYS A 445 -35.07 1.34 32.59
C LYS A 445 -33.60 1.11 32.19
N THR A 446 -32.80 2.18 32.17
CA THR A 446 -31.37 2.11 31.84
C THR A 446 -30.61 1.28 32.88
N LEU A 447 -30.90 1.46 34.17
CA LEU A 447 -30.30 0.70 35.27
C LEU A 447 -30.66 -0.79 35.19
N ARG A 448 -31.92 -1.13 34.89
CA ARG A 448 -32.32 -2.53 34.63
C ARG A 448 -31.58 -3.16 33.44
N THR A 449 -31.41 -2.41 32.35
CA THR A 449 -30.60 -2.86 31.20
C THR A 449 -29.14 -3.07 31.62
N TYR A 450 -28.58 -2.15 32.41
CA TYR A 450 -27.21 -2.22 32.92
C TYR A 450 -26.98 -3.44 33.81
N GLU A 451 -27.85 -3.68 34.79
CA GLU A 451 -27.76 -4.83 35.70
C GLU A 451 -27.87 -6.15 34.94
N GLY A 452 -28.82 -6.23 33.98
CA GLY A 452 -28.96 -7.38 33.11
C GLY A 452 -27.69 -7.65 32.29
N GLU A 453 -27.10 -6.60 31.70
CA GLU A 453 -25.84 -6.68 30.95
C GLU A 453 -24.67 -7.12 31.82
N LEU A 454 -24.52 -6.54 33.02
CA LEU A 454 -23.45 -6.86 33.95
C LEU A 454 -23.54 -8.33 34.43
N ALA A 455 -24.74 -8.79 34.78
CA ALA A 455 -24.96 -10.13 35.33
C ALA A 455 -24.58 -11.25 34.34
N TRP A 456 -24.86 -11.08 33.05
CA TRP A 456 -24.46 -12.09 32.05
C TRP A 456 -22.97 -11.98 31.71
N ARG A 457 -22.40 -10.77 31.64
CA ARG A 457 -20.98 -10.57 31.31
C ARG A 457 -20.03 -11.15 32.36
N ILE A 458 -20.32 -10.95 33.65
CA ILE A 458 -19.51 -11.51 34.75
C ILE A 458 -19.52 -13.05 34.73
N ARG A 459 -20.67 -13.66 34.41
CA ARG A 459 -20.76 -15.12 34.26
C ARG A 459 -20.00 -15.62 33.04
N ALA A 460 -20.19 -14.95 31.90
CA ALA A 460 -19.51 -15.29 30.65
C ALA A 460 -17.97 -15.11 30.74
N GLU A 461 -17.50 -14.16 31.55
CA GLU A 461 -16.07 -13.94 31.81
C GLU A 461 -15.41 -15.16 32.46
N ARG A 462 -16.12 -15.87 33.33
CA ARG A 462 -15.61 -17.08 34.00
C ARG A 462 -15.80 -18.34 33.18
N GLU A 463 -16.96 -18.47 32.54
CA GLU A 463 -17.38 -19.72 31.89
C GLU A 463 -16.92 -19.86 30.44
N VAL A 464 -16.83 -18.74 29.70
CA VAL A 464 -16.73 -18.75 28.23
C VAL A 464 -15.48 -18.03 27.73
N LEU A 465 -15.11 -16.90 28.35
CA LEU A 465 -14.03 -16.02 27.86
C LEU A 465 -12.69 -16.73 27.64
N PRO A 466 -12.18 -17.61 28.54
CA PRO A 466 -10.88 -18.24 28.35
C PRO A 466 -10.85 -19.10 27.07
N ARG A 467 -11.93 -19.84 26.79
CA ARG A 467 -12.04 -20.67 25.59
C ARG A 467 -12.19 -19.84 24.33
N PHE A 468 -12.93 -18.74 24.41
CA PHE A 468 -13.06 -17.81 23.28
C PHE A 468 -11.75 -17.09 22.95
N GLN A 469 -10.94 -16.76 23.96
CA GLN A 469 -9.61 -16.18 23.74
C GLN A 469 -8.65 -17.15 23.06
N VAL A 470 -8.65 -18.44 23.47
CA VAL A 470 -7.85 -19.48 22.81
C VAL A 470 -8.28 -19.64 21.36
N TYR A 471 -9.59 -19.74 21.10
CA TYR A 471 -10.12 -19.86 19.74
C TYR A 471 -9.83 -18.61 18.90
N GLU A 472 -10.05 -17.41 19.43
CA GLU A 472 -9.77 -16.15 18.76
C GLU A 472 -8.30 -16.06 18.39
N ALA A 473 -7.37 -16.37 19.31
CA ALA A 473 -5.94 -16.38 19.04
C ALA A 473 -5.55 -17.38 17.93
N ALA A 474 -6.19 -18.56 17.89
CA ALA A 474 -5.95 -19.57 16.87
C ALA A 474 -6.35 -19.11 15.46
N ILE A 475 -7.44 -18.34 15.33
CA ILE A 475 -7.94 -17.89 14.02
C ILE A 475 -7.55 -16.45 13.65
N ARG A 476 -7.02 -15.68 14.60
CA ARG A 476 -6.70 -14.24 14.47
C ARG A 476 -5.80 -13.93 13.27
N ASN A 477 -4.76 -14.74 13.09
CA ASN A 477 -3.75 -14.54 12.05
C ASN A 477 -4.09 -15.27 10.75
N THR A 478 -5.22 -15.96 10.68
CA THR A 478 -5.69 -16.65 9.47
C THR A 478 -7.03 -16.08 9.01
N ILE A 479 -8.15 -16.65 9.47
CA ILE A 479 -9.52 -16.21 9.15
C ILE A 479 -9.72 -14.73 9.55
N GLY A 480 -9.16 -14.32 10.68
CA GLY A 480 -9.26 -12.96 11.22
C GLY A 480 -8.26 -11.95 10.66
N LEU A 481 -7.32 -12.37 9.80
CA LEU A 481 -6.19 -11.53 9.39
C LEU A 481 -6.66 -10.24 8.71
N ARG A 482 -7.68 -10.34 7.87
CA ARG A 482 -8.26 -9.19 7.15
C ARG A 482 -8.75 -8.11 8.10
N GLN A 483 -9.32 -8.47 9.25
CA GLN A 483 -9.91 -7.51 10.18
C GLN A 483 -8.93 -6.93 11.21
N GLN A 484 -7.66 -7.30 11.16
CA GLN A 484 -6.64 -6.68 11.99
C GLN A 484 -6.41 -5.22 11.54
N SER A 485 -5.97 -4.37 12.47
CA SER A 485 -5.59 -2.99 12.14
C SER A 485 -4.31 -2.94 11.30
N ARG A 486 -3.40 -3.89 11.51
CA ARG A 486 -2.10 -3.99 10.86
C ARG A 486 -1.76 -5.44 10.52
N ILE A 487 -0.86 -5.62 9.56
CA ILE A 487 -0.29 -6.92 9.24
C ILE A 487 0.69 -7.31 10.37
N PRO A 488 0.58 -8.52 10.93
CA PRO A 488 1.55 -9.04 11.88
C PRO A 488 2.97 -9.10 11.28
N GLU A 489 4.00 -8.72 12.05
CA GLU A 489 5.39 -8.64 11.57
C GLU A 489 5.90 -9.94 10.94
N ASN A 490 5.49 -11.09 11.50
CA ASN A 490 5.85 -12.41 10.97
C ASN A 490 5.28 -12.69 9.57
N LYS A 491 4.24 -11.97 9.14
CA LYS A 491 3.62 -12.12 7.80
C LYS A 491 4.06 -11.05 6.81
N THR A 492 4.67 -9.97 7.30
CA THR A 492 5.09 -8.83 6.49
C THR A 492 6.11 -9.23 5.42
N VAL A 493 7.07 -10.10 5.77
CA VAL A 493 8.14 -10.54 4.88
C VAL A 493 7.60 -11.26 3.64
N GLU A 494 6.64 -12.16 3.84
CA GLU A 494 6.07 -12.99 2.78
C GLU A 494 5.12 -12.18 1.89
N ILE A 495 4.29 -11.31 2.48
CA ILE A 495 3.41 -10.41 1.74
C ILE A 495 4.24 -9.42 0.91
N ALA A 496 5.30 -8.84 1.48
CA ALA A 496 6.24 -7.97 0.75
C ALA A 496 6.91 -8.73 -0.40
N GLY A 497 7.32 -9.98 -0.17
CA GLY A 497 7.89 -10.86 -1.19
C GLY A 497 6.93 -11.12 -2.35
N CYS A 498 5.65 -11.34 -2.05
CA CYS A 498 4.60 -11.48 -3.06
C CYS A 498 4.39 -10.18 -3.86
N MET A 499 4.27 -9.05 -3.18
CA MET A 499 4.04 -7.74 -3.82
C MET A 499 5.23 -7.23 -4.62
N ALA A 500 6.43 -7.71 -4.31
CA ALA A 500 7.64 -7.40 -5.07
C ALA A 500 7.64 -8.03 -6.46
N ASN A 501 6.86 -9.11 -6.65
CA ASN A 501 6.64 -9.71 -7.96
C ASN A 501 5.46 -9.02 -8.62
N HIS A 502 5.62 -8.67 -9.89
CA HIS A 502 4.50 -8.17 -10.64
C HIS A 502 3.54 -9.30 -11.00
N ARG A 503 2.25 -8.97 -11.00
CA ARG A 503 1.16 -9.84 -11.40
C ARG A 503 0.63 -9.42 -12.77
N ASP A 504 0.78 -10.29 -13.77
CA ASP A 504 0.14 -10.07 -15.06
C ASP A 504 -1.39 -10.14 -14.91
N ILE A 505 -2.06 -9.04 -15.25
CA ILE A 505 -3.53 -8.90 -15.24
C ILE A 505 -4.05 -8.54 -16.63
N SER A 506 -3.22 -8.63 -17.67
CA SER A 506 -3.56 -8.25 -19.05
C SER A 506 -4.80 -8.98 -19.57
N LEU A 507 -4.95 -10.26 -19.22
CA LEU A 507 -6.09 -11.09 -19.62
C LEU A 507 -7.43 -10.67 -18.98
N ASN A 508 -7.41 -9.76 -18.00
CA ASN A 508 -8.63 -9.22 -17.39
C ASN A 508 -9.23 -8.04 -18.16
N PHE A 509 -8.48 -7.45 -19.09
CA PHE A 509 -8.86 -6.23 -19.82
C PHE A 509 -9.28 -6.56 -21.23
#